data_AF-A0A1Q7DZ23-F1
#
_entry.id   AF-A0A1Q7DZ23-F1
#
_cell.length_a   1.000
_cell.length_b   1.000
_cell.length_c   1.000
_cell.angle_alpha   90.00
_cell.angle_beta   90.00
_cell.angle_gamma   90.00
#
_symmetry.space_group_name_H-M   'P 1'
#
loop_
_entity.id
_entity.type
_entity.pdbx_description
1 polymer ?
#
loop_
_entity_poly.entity_id
_entity_poly.type
_entity_poly.pdbx_seq_one_letter_code
_entity_poly.pdbx_strand_id
1 'polypeptide(L)'
;MRRHHWIVRLTHWGTVLALSGMIASGLQIYEAYARFGNRGGPYFPSPFNGTEFPAWGRLGGWLAGALNWHFALMWPLVLFGVLYLSYLVGSGEWRGLLFRPRDLRGAIEMQRYYLGLRKEHPPQGKHNPLQKLAYTFIVCLGVLAVLTGVAIYKPLQFSWLTALFGGFQAATRTRCAP
;
A
#
# COMPACT_ATOMS: atom_id res chain seq x y z
N MET A 1 7.46 27.11 18.83
CA MET A 1 7.82 26.49 17.54
C MET A 1 6.54 26.14 16.76
N ARG A 2 6.01 27.06 15.96
CA ARG A 2 4.78 26.89 15.16
C ARG A 2 5.12 27.29 13.72
N ARG A 3 5.32 26.35 12.78
CA ARG A 3 5.18 26.57 11.30
C ARG A 3 4.98 25.31 10.45
N HIS A 4 5.22 24.08 10.93
CA HIS A 4 5.18 22.88 10.07
C HIS A 4 3.90 22.00 10.14
N HIS A 5 2.96 22.30 11.04
CA HIS A 5 1.79 21.42 11.23
C HIS A 5 0.84 21.39 10.02
N TRP A 6 0.73 22.50 9.27
CA TRP A 6 -0.16 22.55 8.11
C TRP A 6 0.41 21.77 6.92
N ILE A 7 1.74 21.77 6.72
CA ILE A 7 2.40 21.00 5.66
C ILE A 7 2.18 19.51 5.88
N VAL A 8 2.39 19.04 7.12
CA VAL A 8 2.15 17.63 7.49
C VAL A 8 0.69 17.23 7.26
N ARG A 9 -0.26 18.13 7.58
CA ARG A 9 -1.69 17.88 7.32
C ARG A 9 -1.99 17.83 5.83
N LEU A 10 -1.44 18.76 5.06
CA LEU A 10 -1.66 18.82 3.62
C LEU A 10 -1.09 17.59 2.91
N THR A 11 0.14 17.19 3.23
CA THR A 11 0.74 15.97 2.66
C THR A 11 0.02 14.70 3.13
N HIS A 12 -0.48 14.68 4.36
CA HIS A 12 -1.28 13.58 4.86
C HIS A 12 -2.62 13.46 4.11
N TRP A 13 -3.40 14.55 4.02
CA TRP A 13 -4.66 14.55 3.28
C TRP A 13 -4.47 14.29 1.79
N GLY A 14 -3.40 14.82 1.20
CA GLY A 14 -3.00 14.50 -0.17
C GLY A 14 -2.73 13.01 -0.35
N THR A 15 -1.98 12.38 0.57
CA THR A 15 -1.76 10.93 0.60
C THR A 15 -3.08 10.16 0.69
N VAL A 16 -3.99 10.56 1.60
CA VAL A 16 -5.28 9.89 1.80
C VAL A 16 -6.14 9.94 0.54
N LEU A 17 -6.20 11.10 -0.13
CA LEU A 17 -6.97 11.25 -1.37
C LEU A 17 -6.35 10.44 -2.51
N ALA A 18 -5.03 10.49 -2.67
CA ALA A 18 -4.32 9.70 -3.68
C ALA A 18 -4.51 8.19 -3.44
N LEU A 19 -4.36 7.73 -2.20
CA LEU A 19 -4.55 6.34 -1.82
C LEU A 19 -6.00 5.87 -2.06
N SER A 20 -6.99 6.70 -1.75
CA SER A 20 -8.40 6.38 -1.99
C SER A 20 -8.68 6.21 -3.49
N GLY A 21 -8.17 7.12 -4.33
CA GLY A 21 -8.32 6.98 -5.79
C GLY A 21 -7.53 5.80 -6.37
N MET A 22 -6.36 5.47 -5.80
CA MET A 22 -5.60 4.26 -6.16
C MET A 22 -6.39 2.99 -5.84
N ILE A 23 -7.05 2.93 -4.68
CA ILE A 23 -7.92 1.81 -4.30
C ILE A 23 -9.11 1.73 -5.27
N ALA A 24 -9.80 2.84 -5.54
CA ALA A 24 -10.97 2.87 -6.42
C ALA A 24 -10.64 2.46 -7.88
N SER A 25 -9.51 2.93 -8.41
CA SER A 25 -9.03 2.52 -9.74
C SER A 25 -8.52 1.08 -9.74
N GLY A 26 -7.88 0.63 -8.66
CA GLY A 26 -7.45 -0.76 -8.48
C GLY A 26 -8.62 -1.74 -8.45
N LEU A 27 -9.73 -1.38 -7.78
CA LEU A 27 -10.97 -2.16 -7.80
C LEU A 27 -11.55 -2.29 -9.21
N GLN A 28 -11.51 -1.22 -10.01
CA GLN A 28 -11.95 -1.28 -11.41
C GLN A 28 -11.05 -2.19 -12.28
N ILE A 29 -9.73 -2.17 -12.06
CA ILE A 29 -8.79 -3.07 -12.74
C ILE A 29 -9.05 -4.51 -12.33
N TYR A 30 -9.24 -4.75 -11.03
CA TYR A 30 -9.53 -6.07 -10.48
C TYR A 30 -10.82 -6.66 -11.06
N GLU A 31 -11.90 -5.87 -11.17
CA GLU A 31 -13.15 -6.31 -11.76
C GLU A 31 -12.98 -6.65 -13.25
N ALA A 32 -12.25 -5.81 -14.00
CA ALA A 32 -11.97 -6.05 -15.42
C ALA A 32 -11.06 -7.28 -15.65
N TYR A 33 -10.21 -7.62 -14.67
CA TYR A 33 -9.28 -8.76 -14.68
C TYR A 33 -9.53 -9.71 -13.50
N ALA A 34 -10.79 -10.06 -13.20
CA ALA A 34 -11.13 -11.02 -12.13
C ALA A 34 -10.67 -12.46 -12.44
N ARG A 35 -9.95 -12.66 -13.55
CA ARG A 35 -9.41 -13.93 -14.02
C ARG A 35 -7.91 -13.98 -13.69
N PHE A 36 -7.55 -14.78 -12.70
CA PHE A 36 -6.16 -15.08 -12.40
C PHE A 36 -5.72 -16.31 -13.20
N GLY A 37 -4.74 -16.13 -14.09
CA GLY A 37 -4.17 -17.20 -14.92
C GLY A 37 -3.46 -16.68 -16.16
N ASN A 38 -2.48 -17.43 -16.66
CA ASN A 38 -1.89 -17.16 -17.98
C ASN A 38 -2.96 -17.30 -19.07
N ARG A 39 -2.82 -16.57 -20.19
CA ARG A 39 -3.63 -16.84 -21.39
C ARG A 39 -3.41 -18.30 -21.81
N GLY A 40 -4.41 -19.16 -21.56
CA GLY A 40 -4.36 -20.61 -21.83
C GLY A 40 -3.87 -21.50 -20.66
N GLY A 41 -3.68 -20.96 -19.46
CA GLY A 41 -3.29 -21.73 -18.27
C GLY A 41 -4.47 -22.19 -17.38
N PRO A 42 -4.22 -22.97 -16.31
CA PRO A 42 -5.24 -23.40 -15.37
C PRO A 42 -5.97 -22.21 -14.75
N TYR A 43 -7.29 -22.31 -14.66
CA TYR A 43 -8.13 -21.28 -14.04
C TYR A 43 -7.92 -21.28 -12.53
N PHE A 44 -7.42 -20.16 -11.99
CA PHE A 44 -7.43 -19.97 -10.54
C PHE A 44 -8.74 -19.30 -10.12
N PRO A 45 -9.52 -19.92 -9.21
CA PRO A 45 -10.75 -19.32 -8.71
C PRO A 45 -10.43 -18.04 -7.95
N SER A 46 -10.98 -16.92 -8.42
CA SER A 46 -10.98 -15.68 -7.66
C SER A 46 -12.08 -15.74 -6.59
N PRO A 47 -11.80 -15.35 -5.32
CA PRO A 47 -12.80 -15.33 -4.26
C PRO A 47 -13.95 -14.36 -4.53
N PHE A 48 -13.78 -13.41 -5.46
CA PHE A 48 -14.78 -12.42 -5.86
C PHE A 48 -15.28 -12.62 -7.30
N ASN A 49 -15.12 -13.82 -7.87
CA ASN A 49 -15.64 -14.10 -9.21
C ASN A 49 -17.17 -14.12 -9.20
N GLY A 50 -17.80 -13.14 -9.85
CA GLY A 50 -19.26 -13.00 -9.92
C GLY A 50 -19.87 -11.94 -8.98
N THR A 51 -19.06 -11.31 -8.13
CA THR A 51 -19.49 -10.13 -7.36
C THR A 51 -18.99 -8.86 -8.04
N GLU A 52 -19.90 -8.08 -8.62
CA GLU A 52 -19.59 -6.77 -9.18
C GLU A 52 -19.44 -5.73 -8.07
N PHE A 53 -18.38 -4.92 -8.12
CA PHE A 53 -18.25 -3.82 -7.18
C PHE A 53 -19.12 -2.65 -7.63
N PRO A 54 -19.74 -1.91 -6.69
CA PRO A 54 -20.61 -0.80 -7.04
C PRO A 54 -19.85 0.26 -7.84
N ALA A 55 -20.48 0.80 -8.88
CA ALA A 55 -19.86 1.76 -9.79
C ALA A 55 -19.37 3.04 -9.09
N TRP A 56 -20.03 3.47 -8.01
CA TRP A 56 -19.62 4.64 -7.22
C TRP A 56 -18.30 4.45 -6.47
N GLY A 57 -17.91 3.20 -6.19
CA GLY A 57 -16.65 2.86 -5.52
C GLY A 57 -15.49 2.65 -6.50
N ARG A 58 -15.75 2.74 -7.80
CA ARG A 58 -14.78 2.46 -8.87
C ARG A 58 -14.45 3.72 -9.65
N LEU A 59 -13.19 3.83 -10.06
CA LEU A 59 -12.68 5.00 -10.75
C LEU A 59 -12.09 4.62 -12.11
N GLY A 60 -12.53 5.31 -13.17
CA GLY A 60 -12.03 5.15 -14.53
C GLY A 60 -13.03 4.59 -15.54
N GLY A 61 -14.17 4.05 -15.09
CA GLY A 61 -15.30 3.60 -15.93
C GLY A 61 -15.03 2.35 -16.78
N TRP A 62 -13.93 2.34 -17.53
CA TRP A 62 -13.44 1.22 -18.31
C TRP A 62 -11.98 0.90 -17.97
N LEU A 63 -11.46 -0.23 -18.46
CA LEU A 63 -10.13 -0.75 -18.13
C LEU A 63 -8.99 0.26 -18.38
N ALA A 64 -8.86 0.78 -19.61
CA ALA A 64 -7.81 1.74 -19.95
C ALA A 64 -7.93 3.06 -19.15
N GLY A 65 -9.15 3.52 -18.85
CA GLY A 65 -9.38 4.69 -18.02
C GLY A 65 -8.93 4.46 -16.58
N ALA A 66 -9.24 3.29 -16.02
CA ALA A 66 -8.78 2.89 -14.69
C ALA A 66 -7.25 2.82 -14.61
N LEU A 67 -6.59 2.23 -15.61
CA LEU A 67 -5.13 2.18 -15.68
C LEU A 67 -4.51 3.58 -15.74
N ASN A 68 -5.04 4.47 -16.59
CA ASN A 68 -4.54 5.84 -16.69
C ASN A 68 -4.63 6.58 -15.36
N TRP A 69 -5.78 6.50 -14.68
CA TRP A 69 -5.95 7.11 -13.37
C TRP A 69 -5.07 6.47 -12.30
N HIS A 70 -4.91 5.15 -12.32
CA HIS A 70 -4.06 4.43 -11.38
C HIS A 70 -2.60 4.89 -11.51
N PHE A 71 -2.05 4.93 -12.73
CA PHE A 71 -0.68 5.41 -12.93
C PHE A 71 -0.54 6.91 -12.66
N ALA A 72 -1.55 7.72 -12.97
CA ALA A 72 -1.54 9.14 -12.66
C ALA A 72 -1.50 9.39 -11.14
N LEU A 73 -2.27 8.64 -10.35
CA LEU A 73 -2.35 8.78 -8.89
C LEU A 73 -1.18 8.13 -8.14
N MET A 74 -0.50 7.16 -8.76
CA MET A 74 0.73 6.55 -8.24
C MET A 74 1.81 7.61 -7.97
N TRP A 75 2.01 8.57 -8.89
CA TRP A 75 3.07 9.56 -8.77
C TRP A 75 2.89 10.54 -7.59
N PRO A 76 1.71 11.16 -7.39
CA PRO A 76 1.41 11.91 -6.17
C PRO A 76 1.59 11.08 -4.89
N LEU A 77 1.14 9.82 -4.89
CA LEU A 77 1.29 8.94 -3.72
C LEU A 77 2.77 8.71 -3.38
N VAL A 78 3.60 8.40 -4.39
CA VAL A 78 5.06 8.26 -4.25
C VAL A 78 5.68 9.55 -3.74
N LEU A 79 5.31 10.70 -4.33
CA LEU A 79 5.83 12.01 -3.93
C LEU A 79 5.53 12.30 -2.46
N PHE A 80 4.27 12.18 -2.03
CA PHE A 80 3.91 12.42 -0.63
C PHE A 80 4.57 11.41 0.32
N GLY A 81 4.67 10.14 -0.09
CA GLY A 81 5.37 9.10 0.65
C GLY A 81 6.85 9.42 0.87
N VAL A 82 7.56 9.84 -0.19
CA VAL A 82 8.98 10.21 -0.12
C VAL A 82 9.19 11.48 0.72
N LEU A 83 8.32 12.48 0.59
CA LEU A 83 8.36 13.68 1.44
C LEU A 83 8.14 13.33 2.92
N TYR A 84 7.21 12.44 3.24
CA TYR A 84 6.99 12.00 4.61
C TYR A 84 8.16 11.17 5.17
N LEU A 85 8.68 10.23 4.37
CA LEU A 85 9.83 9.41 4.77
C LEU A 85 11.10 10.24 4.97
N SER A 86 11.39 11.18 4.06
CA SER A 86 12.53 12.10 4.21
C SER A 86 12.41 12.97 5.47
N TYR A 87 11.22 13.48 5.77
CA TYR A 87 10.96 14.18 7.03
C TYR A 87 11.18 13.26 8.25
N LEU A 88 10.69 12.02 8.20
CA LEU A 88 10.80 11.05 9.28
C LEU A 88 12.27 10.65 9.56
N VAL A 89 13.07 10.49 8.49
CA VAL A 89 14.51 10.20 8.58
C VAL A 89 15.27 11.43 9.10
N GLY A 90 15.02 12.61 8.53
CA GLY A 90 15.71 13.85 8.90
C GLY A 90 15.39 14.36 10.31
N SER A 91 14.17 14.17 10.79
CA SER A 91 13.76 14.54 12.15
C SER A 91 14.21 13.55 13.22
N GLY A 92 14.61 12.33 12.83
CA GLY A 92 14.96 11.25 13.76
C GLY A 92 13.76 10.67 14.53
N GLU A 93 12.53 11.11 14.25
CA GLU A 93 11.32 10.67 14.95
C GLU A 93 11.00 9.19 14.72
N TRP A 94 11.56 8.58 13.67
CA TRP A 94 11.46 7.14 13.39
C TRP A 94 11.81 6.29 14.61
N ARG A 95 12.74 6.73 15.45
CA ARG A 95 13.15 5.99 16.66
C ARG A 95 12.03 5.88 17.70
N GLY A 96 11.11 6.84 17.74
CA GLY A 96 9.96 6.87 18.64
C GLY A 96 8.67 6.32 18.02
N LEU A 97 8.60 6.26 16.69
CA LEU A 97 7.44 5.78 15.91
C LEU A 97 7.52 4.30 15.57
N LEU A 98 8.71 3.76 15.28
CA LEU A 98 8.85 2.35 14.92
C LEU A 98 8.55 1.43 16.11
N PHE A 99 7.77 0.40 15.81
CA PHE A 99 7.47 -0.68 16.73
C PHE A 99 8.73 -1.53 16.97
N ARG A 100 9.18 -1.59 18.23
CA ARG A 100 10.33 -2.40 18.62
C ARG A 100 9.86 -3.67 19.33
N PRO A 101 10.69 -4.74 19.38
CA PRO A 101 10.34 -5.96 20.11
C PRO A 101 9.94 -5.72 21.57
N ARG A 102 10.51 -4.70 22.23
CA ARG A 102 10.13 -4.30 23.59
C ARG A 102 8.68 -3.78 23.72
N ASP A 103 8.10 -3.26 22.63
CA ASP A 103 6.73 -2.72 22.60
C ASP A 103 5.68 -3.85 22.42
N LEU A 104 6.08 -5.10 22.10
CA LEU A 104 5.17 -6.25 21.92
C LEU A 104 4.32 -6.54 23.16
N ARG A 105 4.97 -6.58 24.34
CA ARG A 105 4.27 -6.84 25.59
C ARG A 105 3.24 -5.75 25.89
N GLY A 106 3.63 -4.49 25.70
CA GLY A 106 2.73 -3.34 25.85
C GLY A 106 1.56 -3.37 24.86
N ALA A 107 1.79 -3.79 23.61
CA ALA A 107 0.74 -3.91 22.59
C ALA A 107 -0.28 -5.01 22.93
N ILE A 108 0.17 -6.17 23.41
CA ILE A 108 -0.72 -7.26 23.85
C ILE A 108 -1.54 -6.82 25.06
N GLU A 109 -0.92 -6.16 26.03
CA GLU A 109 -1.61 -5.60 27.20
C GLU A 109 -2.64 -4.55 26.81
N MET A 110 -2.32 -3.70 25.83
CA MET A 110 -3.22 -2.71 25.27
C MET A 110 -4.41 -3.34 24.56
N GLN A 111 -4.15 -4.38 23.75
CA GLN A 111 -5.19 -5.13 23.04
C GLN A 111 -6.16 -5.78 24.03
N ARG A 112 -5.65 -6.36 25.12
CA ARG A 112 -6.46 -6.94 26.21
C ARG A 112 -7.32 -5.88 26.90
N TYR A 113 -6.80 -4.68 27.10
CA TYR A 113 -7.60 -3.57 27.65
C TYR A 113 -8.75 -3.18 26.71
N TYR A 114 -8.48 -3.00 25.41
CA TYR A 114 -9.53 -2.66 24.43
C TYR A 114 -10.57 -3.77 24.23
N LEU A 115 -10.18 -5.03 24.37
CA LEU A 115 -11.09 -6.18 24.34
C LEU A 115 -11.87 -6.36 25.65
N GLY A 116 -11.69 -5.48 26.64
CA GLY A 116 -12.35 -5.57 27.96
C GLY A 116 -11.84 -6.69 28.85
N LEU A 117 -10.80 -7.44 28.42
CA LEU A 117 -10.16 -8.52 29.18
C LEU A 117 -9.29 -8.00 30.32
N ARG A 118 -8.95 -6.70 30.31
CA ARG A 118 -8.24 -6.00 31.37
C ARG A 118 -8.93 -4.67 31.65
N LYS A 119 -9.18 -4.37 32.93
CA LYS A 119 -9.86 -3.13 33.36
C LYS A 119 -8.91 -1.94 33.53
N GLU A 120 -7.64 -2.20 33.78
CA GLU A 120 -6.63 -1.17 34.01
C GLU A 120 -5.90 -0.81 32.73
N HIS A 121 -5.80 0.50 32.48
CA HIS A 121 -5.09 1.04 31.34
C HIS A 121 -3.57 0.97 31.58
N PRO A 122 -2.78 0.28 30.73
CA PRO A 122 -1.34 0.19 30.89
C PRO A 122 -0.68 1.58 30.77
N PRO A 123 0.46 1.83 31.46
CA PRO A 123 1.17 3.10 31.37
C PRO A 123 1.64 3.37 29.93
N GLN A 124 1.35 4.55 29.39
CA GLN A 124 1.70 4.95 28.03
C GLN A 124 2.69 6.12 28.01
N GLY A 125 3.64 6.07 27.08
CA GLY A 125 4.45 7.23 26.71
C GLY A 125 3.75 8.11 25.66
N LYS A 126 4.51 8.91 24.90
CA LYS A 126 3.99 9.81 23.86
C LYS A 126 3.14 9.11 22.77
N HIS A 127 3.42 7.84 22.46
CA HIS A 127 2.65 7.03 21.52
C HIS A 127 2.34 5.67 22.15
N ASN A 128 1.09 5.22 22.00
CA ASN A 128 0.64 3.90 22.40
C ASN A 128 1.40 2.82 21.60
N PRO A 129 1.87 1.72 22.20
CA PRO A 129 2.43 0.57 21.48
C PRO A 129 1.60 0.11 20.27
N LEU A 130 0.27 0.14 20.37
CA LEU A 130 -0.63 -0.22 19.26
C LEU A 130 -0.58 0.80 18.11
N GLN A 131 -0.42 2.08 18.43
CA GLN A 131 -0.23 3.14 17.42
C GLN A 131 1.11 2.99 16.72
N LYS A 132 2.20 2.71 17.45
CA LYS A 132 3.51 2.43 16.85
C LYS A 132 3.46 1.26 15.88
N LEU A 133 2.72 0.20 16.25
CA LEU A 133 2.48 -0.94 15.38
C LEU A 133 1.75 -0.51 14.10
N ALA A 134 0.66 0.24 14.21
CA ALA A 134 -0.09 0.75 13.07
C ALA A 134 0.77 1.64 12.15
N TYR A 135 1.58 2.55 12.73
CA TYR A 135 2.48 3.41 11.95
C TYR A 135 3.56 2.63 11.23
N THR A 136 4.15 1.63 11.88
CA THR A 136 5.17 0.78 11.26
C THR A 136 4.54 -0.03 10.13
N PHE A 137 3.37 -0.61 10.36
CA PHE A 137 2.65 -1.40 9.38
C PHE A 137 2.29 -0.59 8.14
N ILE A 138 1.74 0.62 8.30
CA ILE A 138 1.34 1.45 7.15
C ILE A 138 2.53 1.93 6.32
N VAL A 139 3.67 2.21 6.95
CA VAL A 139 4.91 2.56 6.24
C VAL A 139 5.42 1.35 5.45
N CYS A 140 5.45 0.16 6.06
CA CYS A 140 5.84 -1.07 5.38
C CYS A 140 4.93 -1.39 4.18
N LEU A 141 3.60 -1.28 4.35
CA LEU A 141 2.65 -1.45 3.27
C LEU A 141 2.83 -0.41 2.15
N GLY A 142 3.08 0.86 2.50
CA GLY A 142 3.35 1.91 1.53
C GLY A 142 4.60 1.62 0.70
N VAL A 143 5.70 1.20 1.35
CA VAL A 143 6.93 0.79 0.65
C VAL A 143 6.67 -0.41 -0.26
N LEU A 144 5.99 -1.43 0.25
CA LEU A 144 5.64 -2.61 -0.53
C LEU A 144 4.81 -2.24 -1.76
N ALA A 145 3.77 -1.44 -1.59
CA ALA A 145 2.90 -0.97 -2.67
C ALA A 145 3.66 -0.23 -3.77
N VAL A 146 4.61 0.64 -3.39
CA VAL A 146 5.47 1.36 -4.35
C VAL A 146 6.39 0.39 -5.08
N LEU A 147 7.06 -0.53 -4.38
CA LEU A 147 7.95 -1.51 -5.01
C LEU A 147 7.19 -2.41 -6.00
N THR A 148 6.01 -2.89 -5.63
CA THR A 148 5.17 -3.69 -6.53
C THR A 148 4.67 -2.86 -7.71
N GLY A 149 4.30 -1.60 -7.49
CA GLY A 149 3.85 -0.69 -8.56
C GLY A 149 4.95 -0.39 -9.58
N VAL A 150 6.17 -0.11 -9.12
CA VAL A 150 7.34 0.12 -9.99
C VAL A 150 7.69 -1.13 -10.79
N ALA A 151 7.62 -2.31 -10.17
CA ALA A 151 7.84 -3.59 -10.84
C ALA A 151 6.85 -3.81 -12.00
N ILE A 152 5.58 -3.45 -11.80
CA ILE A 152 4.50 -3.61 -12.80
C ILE A 152 4.55 -2.51 -13.87
N TYR A 153 4.95 -1.29 -13.52
CA TYR A 153 4.96 -0.15 -14.47
C TYR A 153 5.94 -0.34 -15.63
N LYS A 154 7.14 -0.84 -15.36
CA LYS A 154 8.14 -1.16 -16.41
C LYS A 154 8.85 -2.49 -16.12
N PRO A 155 8.18 -3.62 -16.40
CA PRO A 155 8.69 -4.94 -16.05
C PRO A 155 10.00 -5.30 -16.78
N LEU A 156 10.22 -4.74 -17.97
CA LEU A 156 11.46 -4.97 -18.74
C LEU A 156 12.67 -4.26 -18.13
N GLN A 157 12.49 -3.07 -17.52
CA GLN A 157 13.59 -2.32 -16.90
C GLN A 157 13.86 -2.80 -15.47
N PHE A 158 12.83 -3.27 -14.77
CA PHE A 158 12.92 -3.75 -13.38
C PHE A 158 12.73 -5.26 -13.27
N SER A 159 13.27 -6.02 -14.22
CA SER A 159 13.08 -7.47 -14.30
C SER A 159 13.55 -8.22 -13.04
N TRP A 160 14.64 -7.76 -12.42
CA TRP A 160 15.14 -8.31 -11.14
C TRP A 160 14.15 -8.12 -9.97
N LEU A 161 13.43 -7.00 -9.94
CA LEU A 161 12.40 -6.72 -8.92
C LEU A 161 11.15 -7.56 -9.19
N THR A 162 10.77 -7.73 -10.46
CA THR A 162 9.65 -8.62 -10.83
C THR A 162 9.91 -10.08 -10.49
N ALA A 163 11.17 -10.54 -10.58
CA ALA A 163 11.54 -11.90 -10.21
C ALA A 163 11.32 -12.18 -8.71
N LEU A 164 11.52 -11.17 -7.86
CA LEU A 164 11.26 -11.26 -6.42
C LEU A 164 9.76 -11.42 -6.10
N PHE A 165 8.88 -10.87 -6.93
CA PHE A 165 7.43 -10.89 -6.74
C PHE A 165 6.70 -11.95 -7.59
N GLY A 166 7.42 -12.95 -8.12
CA GLY A 166 6.81 -14.10 -8.82
C GLY A 166 7.05 -14.16 -10.33
N GLY A 167 7.76 -13.18 -10.91
CA GLY A 167 8.28 -13.22 -12.29
C GLY A 167 7.26 -12.98 -13.40
N PHE A 168 7.54 -12.03 -14.30
CA PHE A 168 6.82 -11.87 -15.59
C PHE A 168 7.42 -12.75 -16.71
N GLN A 169 7.84 -13.98 -16.40
CA GLN A 169 8.50 -14.85 -17.38
C GLN A 169 7.49 -15.69 -18.17
N ALA A 170 6.79 -15.09 -19.14
CA ALA A 170 6.21 -15.79 -20.30
C ALA A 170 5.58 -14.81 -21.33
N ALA A 171 6.36 -14.05 -22.11
CA ALA A 171 5.81 -13.45 -23.35
C ALA A 171 6.82 -12.97 -24.40
N THR A 172 8.08 -12.65 -24.07
CA THR A 172 8.97 -11.95 -25.02
C THR A 172 10.22 -12.73 -25.41
N ARG A 173 10.19 -14.07 -25.35
CA ARG A 173 11.35 -14.92 -25.73
C ARG A 173 11.06 -15.98 -26.79
N THR A 174 10.09 -15.76 -27.67
CA THR A 174 9.84 -16.67 -28.81
C THR A 174 9.65 -15.98 -30.16
N ARG A 175 9.87 -14.65 -30.27
CA ARG A 175 9.97 -13.99 -31.58
C ARG A 175 11.37 -13.42 -31.76
N CYS A 176 12.25 -14.29 -32.23
CA CYS A 176 13.42 -14.04 -33.08
C CYS A 176 14.42 -15.19 -32.86
N ALA A 177 14.21 -16.30 -33.56
CA ALA A 177 15.29 -17.11 -34.07
C ALA A 177 14.94 -17.38 -35.55
N PRO A 178 15.83 -17.03 -36.50
CA PRO A 178 15.63 -17.27 -37.93
C PRO A 178 15.56 -18.76 -38.27
#